data_AF-R7SL56-F1
#
_entry.id   AF-R7SL56-F1
#
_cell.length_a   1.000
_cell.length_b   1.000
_cell.length_c   1.000
_cell.angle_alpha   90.00
_cell.angle_beta   90.00
_cell.angle_gamma   90.00
#
_symmetry.space_group_name_H-M   'P 1'
#
loop_
_entity.id
_entity.type
_entity.pdbx_description
1 polymer ?
#
loop_
_entity_poly.entity_id
_entity_poly.type
_entity_poly.pdbx_seq_one_letter_code
_entity_poly.pdbx_strand_id
1 'polypeptide(L)'
;APIRTNRWACPHCPYVQHNRRSPDLKRHIETHTLGVDVAMWVCCGVYALDALDQGVSVEVVRQGHIMDFDGVPMIGGCMKTFSRKDALIRHLKAQKGKCFGD
;
A
#
# COMPACT_ATOMS: atom_id res chain seq x y z
N ALA A 1 22.88 -24.11 25.06
CA ALA A 1 22.50 -22.74 24.63
C ALA A 1 21.57 -22.86 23.43
N PRO A 2 20.44 -22.13 23.35
CA PRO A 2 19.56 -22.24 22.20
C PRO A 2 20.30 -21.74 20.96
N ILE A 3 20.19 -22.48 19.85
CA ILE A 3 20.72 -22.08 18.54
C ILE A 3 20.11 -20.73 18.23
N ARG A 4 20.89 -19.65 18.36
CA ARG A 4 20.46 -18.33 17.91
C ARG A 4 20.49 -18.37 16.39
N THR A 5 19.41 -18.83 15.78
CA THR A 5 19.17 -18.63 14.35
C THR A 5 19.35 -17.14 14.09
N ASN A 6 20.27 -16.79 13.18
CA ASN A 6 20.52 -15.39 12.86
C ASN A 6 19.18 -14.74 12.53
N ARG A 7 18.70 -13.83 13.38
CA ARG A 7 17.36 -13.23 13.24
C ARG A 7 17.20 -12.38 11.98
N TRP A 8 18.32 -12.16 11.28
CA TRP A 8 18.39 -11.44 10.02
C TRP A 8 18.47 -12.37 8.80
N ALA A 9 18.55 -13.69 9.00
CA ALA A 9 18.58 -14.67 7.92
C ALA A 9 17.17 -14.99 7.41
N CYS A 10 17.06 -15.17 6.10
CA CYS A 10 15.86 -15.73 5.49
C CYS A 10 15.75 -17.23 5.82
N PRO A 11 14.54 -17.75 6.14
CA PRO A 11 14.35 -19.19 6.35
C PRO A 11 14.26 -20.01 5.05
N HIS A 12 14.12 -19.37 3.89
CA HIS A 12 13.89 -20.04 2.60
C HIS A 12 15.10 -20.00 1.65
N CYS A 13 16.08 -19.14 1.90
CA CYS A 13 17.29 -19.04 1.08
C CYS A 13 18.49 -18.51 1.90
N PRO A 14 19.72 -18.54 1.36
CA PRO A 14 20.92 -18.08 2.06
C PRO A 14 20.99 -16.57 2.36
N TYR A 15 19.99 -15.78 1.98
CA TYR A 15 20.00 -14.31 2.15
C TYR A 15 20.03 -13.91 3.64
N VAL A 16 20.85 -12.90 3.95
CA VAL A 16 20.92 -12.27 5.27
C VAL A 16 20.76 -10.76 5.12
N GLN A 17 19.79 -10.18 5.83
CA GLN A 17 19.55 -8.75 5.79
C GLN A 17 20.70 -7.97 6.45
N HIS A 18 21.45 -7.21 5.64
CA HIS A 18 22.64 -6.50 6.08
C HIS A 18 22.34 -5.24 6.88
N ASN A 19 21.27 -4.50 6.52
CA ASN A 19 20.93 -3.24 7.17
C ASN A 19 20.19 -3.40 8.51
N ARG A 20 19.93 -4.66 8.92
CA ARG A 20 19.24 -5.03 10.16
C ARG A 20 17.88 -4.34 10.32
N ARG A 21 17.17 -4.09 9.22
CA ARG A 21 15.80 -3.60 9.24
C ARG A 21 14.84 -4.76 9.04
N SER A 22 14.05 -5.03 10.07
CA SER A 22 13.03 -6.09 10.03
C SER A 22 12.04 -5.94 8.87
N PRO A 23 11.59 -4.73 8.48
CA PRO A 23 10.72 -4.56 7.31
C PRO A 23 11.35 -5.04 6.00
N ASP A 24 12.66 -4.86 5.85
CA ASP A 24 13.35 -5.25 4.62
C ASP A 24 13.56 -6.77 4.55
N LEU A 25 13.86 -7.41 5.68
CA LEU A 25 13.87 -8.87 5.76
C LEU A 25 12.48 -9.48 5.53
N LYS A 26 11.44 -8.92 6.14
CA LYS A 26 10.06 -9.40 5.95
C LYS A 26 9.65 -9.33 4.48
N ARG A 27 9.94 -8.21 3.81
CA ARG A 27 9.71 -8.05 2.36
C ARG A 27 10.45 -9.09 1.53
N HIS A 28 11.69 -9.38 1.88
CA HIS A 28 12.44 -10.44 1.22
C HIS A 28 11.79 -11.83 1.43
N ILE A 29 11.29 -12.13 2.63
CA ILE A 29 10.60 -13.39 2.89
C ILE A 29 9.29 -13.48 2.06
N GLU A 30 8.56 -12.38 1.96
CA GLU A 30 7.32 -12.29 1.16
C GLU A 30 7.55 -12.62 -0.33
N THR A 31 8.74 -12.40 -0.89
CA THR A 31 9.02 -12.79 -2.30
C THR A 31 9.06 -14.29 -2.53
N HIS A 32 9.17 -15.10 -1.47
CA HIS A 32 9.09 -16.56 -1.58
C HIS A 32 7.64 -17.07 -1.62
N THR A 33 6.68 -16.30 -1.09
CA THR A 33 5.28 -16.74 -0.93
C THR A 33 4.33 -16.02 -1.88
N LEU A 34 4.66 -14.80 -2.30
CA LEU A 34 3.93 -14.07 -3.33
C LEU A 34 4.36 -14.61 -4.70
N GLY A 35 3.46 -15.33 -5.36
CA GLY A 35 3.63 -15.75 -6.75
C GLY A 35 3.75 -14.55 -7.71
N VAL A 36 3.97 -14.85 -9.00
CA VAL A 36 4.21 -13.85 -10.06
C VAL A 36 3.05 -12.84 -10.21
N ASP A 37 1.86 -13.17 -9.71
CA ASP A 37 0.67 -12.30 -9.69
C ASP A 37 0.59 -11.44 -8.41
N VAL A 38 1.54 -10.53 -8.24
CA VAL A 38 1.46 -9.57 -7.14
C VAL A 38 0.33 -8.57 -7.45
N ALA A 39 -0.78 -8.66 -6.72
CA ALA A 39 -1.88 -7.70 -6.84
C ALA A 39 -1.35 -6.27 -6.69
N MET A 40 -1.57 -5.44 -7.70
CA MET A 40 -1.15 -4.04 -7.69
C MET A 40 -2.05 -3.24 -6.75
N TRP A 41 -1.45 -2.49 -5.84
CA TRP A 41 -2.16 -1.58 -4.94
C TRP A 41 -2.48 -0.29 -5.69
N VAL A 42 -3.75 0.11 -5.76
CA VAL A 42 -4.17 1.29 -6.54
C VAL A 42 -4.67 2.38 -5.62
N CYS A 43 -4.21 3.62 -5.83
CA CYS A 43 -4.81 4.79 -5.19
C CYS A 43 -6.15 5.12 -5.88
N CYS A 44 -7.17 4.32 -5.61
CA CYS A 44 -8.52 4.47 -6.18
C CYS A 44 -9.35 5.56 -5.46
N GLY A 45 -8.96 5.95 -4.25
CA GLY A 45 -9.72 6.91 -3.46
C GLY A 45 -10.55 6.21 -2.39
N VAL A 46 -11.69 6.82 -2.06
CA VAL A 46 -12.71 6.28 -1.15
C VAL A 46 -14.04 6.20 -1.90
N TYR A 47 -15.00 5.45 -1.35
CA TYR A 47 -16.36 5.40 -1.92
C TYR A 47 -16.96 6.80 -2.02
N ALA A 48 -17.50 7.14 -3.20
CA ALA A 48 -18.06 8.46 -3.44
C ALA A 48 -19.21 8.80 -2.47
N LEU A 49 -19.98 7.79 -2.05
CA LEU A 49 -21.11 7.94 -1.12
C LEU A 49 -20.66 8.31 0.31
N ASP A 50 -19.50 7.80 0.75
CA ASP A 50 -19.00 7.96 2.12
C ASP A 50 -17.84 8.98 2.20
N ALA A 51 -17.59 9.72 1.12
CA ALA A 51 -16.38 10.53 0.98
C ALA A 51 -16.19 11.55 2.11
N LEU A 52 -17.27 12.25 2.50
CA LEU A 52 -17.22 13.23 3.58
C LEU A 52 -16.91 12.59 4.94
N ASP A 53 -17.49 11.43 5.23
CA ASP A 53 -17.27 10.67 6.47
C ASP A 53 -15.84 10.13 6.55
N GLN A 54 -15.21 9.88 5.41
CA GLN A 54 -13.81 9.49 5.29
C GLN A 54 -12.83 10.70 5.25
N GLY A 55 -13.33 11.90 5.50
CA GLY A 55 -12.52 13.11 5.64
C GLY A 55 -12.12 13.77 4.32
N VAL A 56 -12.76 13.41 3.20
CA VAL A 56 -12.62 14.15 1.94
C VAL A 56 -13.31 15.51 2.12
N SER A 57 -12.61 16.60 1.76
CA SER A 57 -13.18 17.93 1.90
C SER A 57 -14.30 18.16 0.89
N VAL A 58 -15.27 19.03 1.25
CA VAL A 58 -16.37 19.41 0.35
C VAL A 58 -15.86 19.99 -0.97
N GLU A 59 -14.73 20.69 -0.95
CA GLU A 59 -14.10 21.21 -2.17
C GLU A 59 -13.63 20.08 -3.10
N VAL A 60 -12.97 19.06 -2.53
CA VAL A 60 -12.54 17.88 -3.31
C VAL A 60 -13.74 17.09 -3.80
N VAL A 61 -14.84 16.99 -3.04
CA VAL A 61 -16.06 16.32 -3.52
C VAL A 61 -16.70 17.10 -4.68
N ARG A 62 -16.72 18.43 -4.62
CA ARG A 62 -17.33 19.28 -5.66
C ARG A 62 -16.51 19.35 -6.95
N GLN A 63 -15.18 19.35 -6.84
CA GLN A 63 -14.26 19.49 -7.97
C GLN A 63 -13.70 18.14 -8.45
N GLY A 64 -13.81 17.11 -7.62
CA GLY A 64 -13.21 15.80 -7.87
C GLY A 64 -13.94 15.03 -8.95
N HIS A 65 -13.17 14.34 -9.78
CA HIS A 65 -13.72 13.35 -10.68
C HIS A 65 -14.09 12.08 -9.91
N ILE A 66 -15.32 11.61 -10.11
CA ILE A 66 -15.73 10.25 -9.76
C ILE A 66 -15.09 9.31 -10.77
N MET A 67 -14.45 8.26 -10.26
CA MET A 67 -13.78 7.24 -11.06
C MET A 67 -14.42 5.89 -10.78
N ASP A 68 -14.58 5.07 -11.81
CA ASP A 68 -14.99 3.69 -11.63
C ASP A 68 -13.77 2.83 -11.30
N PHE A 69 -13.87 2.06 -10.21
CA PHE A 69 -12.89 1.03 -9.88
C PHE A 69 -13.64 -0.26 -9.59
N ASP A 70 -13.57 -1.20 -10.54
CA ASP A 70 -14.27 -2.49 -10.46
C ASP A 70 -15.79 -2.37 -10.28
N GLY A 71 -16.42 -1.42 -11.00
CA GLY A 71 -17.85 -1.15 -10.90
C GLY A 71 -18.26 -0.31 -9.69
N VAL A 72 -17.30 0.15 -8.90
CA VAL A 72 -17.53 0.98 -7.71
C VAL A 72 -17.15 2.43 -7.99
N PRO A 73 -18.04 3.40 -7.73
CA PRO A 73 -17.72 4.82 -7.83
C PRO A 73 -16.83 5.28 -6.67
N MET A 74 -15.62 5.68 -7.00
CA MET A 74 -14.59 6.15 -6.09
C MET A 74 -14.29 7.64 -6.32
N ILE A 75 -13.82 8.35 -5.31
CA ILE A 75 -13.42 9.76 -5.39
C ILE A 75 -12.16 10.04 -4.54
N GLY A 76 -11.39 11.06 -4.92
CA GLY A 76 -10.22 11.48 -4.16
C GLY A 76 -9.01 10.55 -4.30
N GLY A 77 -8.99 9.70 -5.33
CA GLY A 77 -7.81 8.92 -5.72
C GLY A 77 -7.05 9.56 -6.90
N CYS A 78 -5.84 9.08 -7.18
CA CYS A 78 -5.07 9.50 -8.36
C CYS A 78 -4.83 8.37 -9.38
N MET A 79 -5.39 7.18 -9.15
CA MET A 79 -5.30 5.97 -9.98
C MET A 79 -3.88 5.44 -10.23
N LYS A 80 -2.88 5.96 -9.53
CA LYS A 80 -1.53 5.40 -9.58
C LYS A 80 -1.52 4.02 -8.96
N THR A 81 -0.85 3.10 -9.63
CA THR A 81 -0.62 1.74 -9.17
C THR A 81 0.74 1.64 -8.48
N PHE A 82 0.81 0.77 -7.48
CA PHE A 82 1.99 0.52 -6.68
C PHE A 82 2.18 -0.98 -6.55
N SER A 83 3.41 -1.43 -6.73
CA SER A 83 3.73 -2.85 -6.56
C SER A 83 3.66 -3.32 -5.10
N ARG A 84 3.52 -2.40 -4.14
CA ARG A 84 3.56 -2.70 -2.69
C ARG A 84 2.64 -1.78 -1.89
N LYS A 85 1.99 -2.32 -0.85
CA LYS A 85 1.08 -1.56 0.04
C LYS A 85 1.78 -0.41 0.76
N ASP A 86 3.00 -0.59 1.24
CA ASP A 86 3.74 0.47 1.94
C ASP A 86 4.06 1.67 1.04
N ALA A 87 4.22 1.44 -0.27
CA ALA A 87 4.38 2.52 -1.24
C ALA A 87 3.08 3.32 -1.40
N LEU A 88 1.91 2.66 -1.46
CA LEU A 88 0.61 3.33 -1.45
C LEU A 88 0.39 4.12 -0.14
N ILE A 89 0.64 3.52 1.02
CA ILE A 89 0.51 4.21 2.31
C ILE A 89 1.42 5.45 2.39
N ARG A 90 2.65 5.35 1.90
CA ARG A 90 3.57 6.49 1.82
C ARG A 90 3.06 7.56 0.85
N HIS A 91 2.47 7.15 -0.28
CA HIS A 91 1.85 8.07 -1.22
C HIS A 91 0.70 8.84 -0.58
N LEU A 92 -0.22 8.17 0.11
CA LEU A 92 -1.34 8.80 0.81
C LEU A 92 -0.87 9.80 1.88
N LYS A 93 0.18 9.45 2.64
CA LYS A 93 0.80 10.37 3.61
C LYS A 93 1.43 11.60 2.94
N ALA A 94 2.10 11.42 1.80
CA ALA A 94 2.72 12.50 1.07
C ALA A 94 1.70 13.40 0.35
N GLN A 95 0.56 12.85 -0.04
CA GLN A 95 -0.54 13.54 -0.72
C GLN A 95 -1.70 13.85 0.24
N LYS A 96 -1.40 14.09 1.52
CA LYS A 96 -2.40 14.37 2.54
C LYS A 96 -3.29 15.55 2.09
N GLY A 97 -4.61 15.34 2.11
CA GLY A 97 -5.61 16.31 1.66
C GLY A 97 -5.84 16.35 0.15
N LYS A 98 -5.08 15.57 -0.65
CA LYS A 98 -5.24 15.42 -2.10
C LYS A 98 -5.64 14.00 -2.48
N CYS A 99 -5.06 13.00 -1.82
CA CYS A 99 -5.40 11.59 -2.02
C CYS A 99 -5.92 10.96 -0.72
N PHE A 100 -6.92 10.10 -0.86
CA PHE A 100 -7.63 9.44 0.23
C PHE A 100 -7.71 7.92 -0.04
N GLY A 101 -7.92 7.10 0.99
CA GLY A 101 -8.00 5.63 0.88
C GLY A 101 -6.98 4.87 1.76
N ASP A 102 -6.78 3.58 1.49
CA ASP A 102 -5.88 2.67 2.22
C ASP A 102 -5.05 1.71 1.34
#